data_AF-A0A353XWD8-F1
#
_entry.id   AF-A0A353XWD8-F1
#
_cell.length_a   1.000
_cell.length_b   1.000
_cell.length_c   1.000
_cell.angle_alpha   90.00
_cell.angle_beta   90.00
_cell.angle_gamma   90.00
#
_symmetry.space_group_name_H-M   'P 1'
#
loop_
_entity.id
_entity.type
_entity.pdbx_description
1 polymer ?
#
loop_
_entity_poly.entity_id
_entity_poly.type
_entity_poly.pdbx_seq_one_letter_code
_entity_poly.pdbx_strand_id
1 'polypeptide(L)'
;HILDVKRCLIGIEDNKPEAINSMSAAVAAASLQNTNVVTVPTLYPSGGERQLTLLLTGKEVPSHGIPANIGIVCQNVGTVYAIADAVLKGRPLISRIVTLTGEGVAQPQNLYSLIGTSAGGLVSQAGGYTDKAHQLICGGPMMGFSLRTDEIPVTKGVNCLLVASTADCPPPEPATACIRCG
;
A
#
# COMPACT_ATOMS: atom_id res chain seq x y z
N HIS A 1 -16.03 17.80 6.06
CA HIS A 1 -17.50 17.68 6.24
C HIS A 1 -17.89 16.59 7.23
N ILE A 2 -17.75 15.28 6.97
CA ILE A 2 -18.22 14.24 7.91
C ILE A 2 -17.45 14.22 9.24
N LEU A 3 -16.12 14.31 9.19
CA LEU A 3 -15.24 14.20 10.36
C LEU A 3 -14.86 15.57 10.97
N ASP A 4 -15.38 16.66 10.40
CA ASP A 4 -15.00 18.04 10.80
C ASP A 4 -13.49 18.26 10.99
N VAL A 5 -12.70 17.79 10.02
CA VAL A 5 -11.23 17.81 10.10
C VAL A 5 -10.71 19.25 10.02
N LYS A 6 -9.97 19.66 11.05
CA LYS A 6 -9.37 21.01 11.14
C LYS A 6 -8.04 21.14 10.40
N ARG A 7 -7.30 20.05 10.25
CA ARG A 7 -5.97 20.00 9.61
C ARG A 7 -5.78 18.68 8.87
N CYS A 8 -5.34 18.75 7.62
CA CYS A 8 -5.00 17.61 6.78
C CYS A 8 -3.51 17.59 6.48
N LEU A 9 -2.85 16.44 6.68
CA LEU A 9 -1.43 16.25 6.40
C LEU A 9 -1.29 15.13 5.36
N ILE A 10 -0.55 15.40 4.30
CA ILE A 10 -0.28 14.45 3.21
C ILE A 10 1.21 14.09 3.30
N GLY A 11 1.50 12.94 3.91
CA GLY A 11 2.86 12.41 4.02
C GLY A 11 3.30 11.78 2.70
N ILE A 12 4.42 12.23 2.13
CA ILE A 12 5.01 11.67 0.90
C ILE A 12 6.50 11.42 1.15
N GLU A 13 6.99 10.24 0.80
CA GLU A 13 8.40 9.88 0.95
C GLU A 13 9.31 10.80 0.12
N ASP A 14 10.47 11.17 0.67
CA ASP A 14 11.45 12.08 0.05
C ASP A 14 11.99 11.61 -1.30
N ASN A 15 11.94 10.31 -1.57
CA ASN A 15 12.33 9.73 -2.85
C ASN A 15 11.29 9.90 -3.97
N LYS A 16 10.19 10.63 -3.75
CA LYS A 16 9.11 10.87 -4.72
C LYS A 16 8.92 12.36 -5.04
N PRO A 17 9.94 13.05 -5.60
CA PRO A 17 9.87 14.49 -5.85
C PRO A 17 8.73 14.88 -6.81
N GLU A 18 8.44 14.05 -7.82
CA GLU A 18 7.34 14.29 -8.75
C GLU A 18 5.97 14.30 -8.05
N ALA A 19 5.76 13.37 -7.11
CA ALA A 19 4.52 13.31 -6.33
C ALA A 19 4.41 14.51 -5.38
N ILE A 20 5.50 14.90 -4.72
CA ILE A 20 5.56 16.07 -3.84
C ILE A 20 5.19 17.33 -4.62
N ASN A 21 5.80 17.54 -5.78
CA ASN A 21 5.56 18.71 -6.62
C ASN A 21 4.11 18.75 -7.13
N SER A 22 3.61 17.62 -7.64
CA SER A 22 2.25 17.51 -8.18
C SER A 22 1.19 17.76 -7.11
N MET A 23 1.36 17.17 -5.93
CA MET A 23 0.43 17.35 -4.81
C MET A 23 0.48 18.77 -4.25
N SER A 24 1.67 19.37 -4.15
CA SER A 24 1.82 20.75 -3.67
C SER A 24 1.16 21.74 -4.63
N ALA A 25 1.34 21.56 -5.94
CA ALA A 25 0.68 22.37 -6.96
C ALA A 25 -0.85 22.22 -6.89
N ALA A 26 -1.36 21.00 -6.73
CA ALA A 26 -2.80 20.75 -6.59
C ALA A 26 -3.40 21.40 -5.33
N VAL A 27 -2.71 21.32 -4.19
CA VAL A 27 -3.13 21.97 -2.93
C VAL A 27 -3.18 23.49 -3.09
N ALA A 28 -2.18 24.08 -3.76
CA ALA A 28 -2.12 25.50 -4.03
C ALA A 28 -3.25 25.95 -4.98
N ALA A 29 -3.45 25.22 -6.09
CA ALA A 29 -4.50 25.51 -7.07
C ALA A 29 -5.92 25.42 -6.46
N ALA A 30 -6.13 24.46 -5.56
CA ALA A 30 -7.40 24.29 -4.84
C ALA A 30 -7.57 25.24 -3.64
N SER A 31 -6.58 26.10 -3.34
CA SER A 31 -6.59 27.04 -2.21
C SER A 31 -6.89 26.39 -0.85
N LEU A 32 -6.39 25.17 -0.62
CA LEU A 32 -6.66 24.39 0.59
C LEU A 32 -5.75 24.83 1.75
N GLN A 33 -6.12 25.90 2.46
CA GLN A 33 -5.30 26.51 3.52
C GLN A 33 -4.95 25.58 4.69
N ASN A 34 -5.82 24.61 5.00
CA ASN A 34 -5.64 23.68 6.13
C ASN A 34 -5.04 22.32 5.71
N THR A 35 -4.49 22.23 4.50
CA THR A 35 -3.86 21.02 3.97
C THR A 35 -2.38 21.25 3.69
N ASN A 36 -1.52 20.39 4.22
CA ASN A 36 -0.08 20.49 4.01
C ASN A 36 0.48 19.20 3.42
N VAL A 37 1.30 19.32 2.38
CA VAL A 37 2.16 18.24 1.90
C VAL A 37 3.41 18.24 2.77
N VAL A 38 3.74 17.08 3.35
CA VAL A 38 4.85 16.91 4.27
C VAL A 38 5.74 15.80 3.75
N THR A 39 7.01 16.12 3.52
CA THR A 39 8.00 15.12 3.14
C THR A 39 8.35 14.24 4.33
N VAL A 40 8.37 12.93 4.16
CA VAL A 40 8.77 11.95 5.19
C VAL A 40 10.00 11.16 4.73
N PRO A 41 10.86 10.70 5.66
CA PRO A 41 12.05 9.93 5.29
C PRO A 41 11.69 8.62 4.60
N THR A 42 12.41 8.26 3.53
CA THR A 42 12.32 6.92 2.92
C THR A 42 13.02 5.88 3.80
N LEU A 43 12.40 5.54 4.93
CA LEU A 43 12.93 4.55 5.88
C LEU A 43 11.78 3.67 6.38
N TYR A 44 11.88 2.35 6.20
CA TYR A 44 10.90 1.44 6.80
C TYR A 44 11.06 1.40 8.32
N PRO A 45 9.98 1.45 9.14
CA PRO A 45 8.55 1.42 8.78
C PRO A 45 7.84 2.78 8.87
N SER A 46 8.39 3.86 8.29
CA SER A 46 7.81 5.22 8.38
C SER A 46 6.39 5.35 7.79
N GLY A 47 6.02 4.47 6.86
CA GLY A 47 4.66 4.40 6.31
C GLY A 47 3.64 3.69 7.20
N GLY A 48 4.06 3.08 8.32
CA GLY A 48 3.16 2.48 9.30
C GLY A 48 2.31 3.55 9.99
N GLU A 49 1.04 3.25 10.25
CA GLU A 49 0.08 4.24 10.77
C GLU A 49 0.56 4.95 12.04
N ARG A 50 1.20 4.23 12.97
CA ARG A 50 1.72 4.80 14.22
C ARG A 50 2.96 5.68 13.98
N GLN A 51 3.90 5.20 13.18
CA GLN A 51 5.12 5.93 12.83
C GLN A 51 4.80 7.19 12.04
N LEU A 52 3.91 7.08 11.06
CA LEU A 52 3.47 8.21 10.25
C LEU A 52 2.74 9.26 11.10
N THR A 53 1.88 8.81 12.02
CA THR A 53 1.21 9.71 12.97
C THR A 53 2.23 10.49 13.81
N LEU A 54 3.25 9.81 14.34
CA LEU A 54 4.32 10.45 15.11
C LEU A 54 5.14 11.42 14.25
N LEU A 55 5.58 11.01 13.07
CA LEU A 55 6.38 11.84 12.16
C LEU A 55 5.64 13.11 11.73
N LEU A 56 4.34 13.01 11.45
CA LEU A 56 3.56 14.13 10.94
C LEU A 56 3.03 15.06 12.04
N THR A 57 2.77 14.52 13.24
CA THR A 57 2.06 15.27 14.29
C THR A 57 2.83 15.44 15.60
N GLY A 58 3.93 14.70 15.79
CA GLY A 58 4.66 14.62 17.06
C GLY A 58 3.92 13.86 18.17
N LYS A 59 2.76 13.25 17.87
CA LYS A 59 1.95 12.51 18.85
C LYS A 59 2.17 11.01 18.74
N GLU A 60 2.34 10.37 19.89
CA GLU A 60 2.41 8.91 19.96
C GLU A 60 1.02 8.30 20.11
N VAL A 61 0.80 7.20 19.40
CA VAL A 61 -0.40 6.39 19.57
C VAL A 61 -0.21 5.51 20.82
N PRO A 62 -1.13 5.53 21.79
CA PRO A 62 -1.02 4.73 23.00
C PRO A 62 -0.81 3.25 22.69
N SER A 63 -0.10 2.55 23.58
CA SER A 63 0.00 1.10 23.53
C SER A 63 -1.41 0.50 23.50
N HIS A 64 -1.66 -0.42 22.55
CA HIS A 64 -2.97 -1.03 22.30
C HIS A 64 -4.08 -0.08 21.81
N GLY A 65 -3.77 1.20 21.56
CA GLY A 65 -4.69 2.16 20.94
C GLY A 65 -4.57 2.23 19.41
N ILE A 66 -5.51 2.98 18.83
CA ILE A 66 -5.50 3.41 17.42
C ILE A 66 -5.42 4.95 17.35
N PRO A 67 -4.98 5.56 16.23
CA PRO A 67 -4.91 7.01 16.12
C PRO A 67 -6.23 7.74 16.40
N ALA A 68 -7.37 7.08 16.17
CA ALA A 68 -8.68 7.64 16.47
C ALA A 68 -8.84 8.00 17.96
N ASN A 69 -8.18 7.26 18.88
CA ASN A 69 -8.17 7.56 20.32
C ASN A 69 -7.51 8.91 20.65
N ILE A 70 -6.64 9.43 19.76
CA ILE A 70 -5.97 10.74 19.91
C ILE A 70 -6.50 11.79 18.91
N GLY A 71 -7.68 11.53 18.32
CA GLY A 71 -8.36 12.44 17.40
C GLY A 71 -7.72 12.50 16.01
N ILE A 72 -7.01 11.46 15.59
CA ILE A 72 -6.35 11.38 14.28
C ILE A 72 -6.97 10.27 13.46
N VAL A 73 -7.21 10.53 12.18
CA VAL A 73 -7.64 9.52 11.21
C VAL A 73 -6.58 9.44 10.13
N CYS A 74 -5.94 8.28 10.03
CA CYS A 74 -4.97 8.00 8.98
C CYS A 74 -5.66 7.22 7.85
N GLN A 75 -5.46 7.66 6.60
CA GLN A 75 -6.05 7.01 5.43
C GLN A 75 -4.99 6.80 4.36
N ASN A 76 -5.00 5.60 3.75
CA ASN A 76 -4.20 5.35 2.57
C ASN A 76 -4.75 6.15 1.37
N VAL A 77 -3.85 6.62 0.49
CA VAL A 77 -4.21 7.38 -0.71
C VAL A 77 -5.22 6.66 -1.62
N GLY A 78 -5.10 5.33 -1.77
CA GLY A 78 -6.05 4.53 -2.55
C GLY A 78 -7.47 4.52 -1.95
N THR A 79 -7.57 4.55 -0.62
CA THR A 79 -8.85 4.68 0.08
C THR A 79 -9.46 6.07 -0.16
N VAL A 80 -8.66 7.13 -0.04
CA VAL A 80 -9.12 8.51 -0.29
C VAL A 80 -9.60 8.67 -1.75
N TYR A 81 -8.86 8.11 -2.71
CA TYR A 81 -9.25 8.10 -4.11
C TYR A 81 -10.57 7.36 -4.34
N ALA A 82 -10.76 6.17 -3.75
CA ALA A 82 -12.00 5.42 -3.85
C ALA A 82 -13.21 6.15 -3.24
N ILE A 83 -13.00 6.85 -2.12
CA ILE A 83 -14.03 7.70 -1.50
C ILE A 83 -14.41 8.84 -2.43
N ALA A 84 -13.42 9.52 -3.04
CA ALA A 84 -13.68 10.60 -3.99
C ALA A 84 -14.51 10.11 -5.19
N ASP A 85 -14.18 8.95 -5.76
CA ASP A 85 -14.97 8.36 -6.84
C ASP A 85 -16.40 8.00 -6.44
N ALA A 86 -16.58 7.42 -5.25
CA ALA A 86 -17.91 7.06 -4.75
C ALA A 86 -18.78 8.29 -4.51
N VAL A 87 -18.23 9.34 -3.89
CA VAL A 87 -19.00 10.53 -3.49
C VAL A 87 -19.19 11.51 -4.65
N LEU A 88 -18.13 11.77 -5.43
CA LEU A 88 -18.17 12.80 -6.47
C LEU A 88 -18.68 12.27 -7.80
N LYS A 89 -18.52 10.97 -8.08
CA LYS A 89 -18.88 10.35 -9.37
C LYS A 89 -19.95 9.27 -9.26
N GLY A 90 -20.41 8.95 -8.04
CA GLY A 90 -21.37 7.86 -7.81
C GLY A 90 -20.79 6.48 -8.15
N ARG A 91 -19.46 6.34 -8.24
CA ARG A 91 -18.79 5.11 -8.67
C ARG A 91 -18.33 4.30 -7.46
N PRO A 92 -18.97 3.16 -7.11
CA PRO A 92 -18.50 2.33 -6.02
C PRO A 92 -17.13 1.72 -6.34
N LEU A 93 -16.47 1.12 -5.34
CA LEU A 93 -15.17 0.45 -5.52
C LEU A 93 -15.34 -0.82 -6.37
N ILE A 94 -15.35 -0.64 -7.69
CA ILE A 94 -15.42 -1.72 -8.69
C ILE A 94 -14.04 -2.11 -9.23
N SER A 95 -13.06 -1.21 -9.07
CA SER A 95 -11.72 -1.37 -9.59
C SER A 95 -10.71 -0.71 -8.66
N ARG A 96 -9.49 -1.21 -8.64
CA ARG A 96 -8.37 -0.57 -7.95
C ARG A 96 -7.08 -0.69 -8.72
N ILE A 97 -6.10 0.13 -8.36
CA ILE A 97 -4.72 -0.05 -8.80
C ILE A 97 -4.10 -1.20 -7.99
N VAL A 98 -3.49 -2.14 -8.69
CA VAL A 98 -2.68 -3.25 -8.14
C VAL A 98 -1.28 -3.12 -8.72
N THR A 99 -0.28 -3.04 -7.84
CA THR A 99 1.13 -3.13 -8.26
C THR A 99 1.49 -4.59 -8.45
N LEU A 100 1.86 -4.98 -9.66
CA LEU A 100 2.40 -6.31 -9.96
C LEU A 100 3.90 -6.19 -10.21
N THR A 101 4.71 -6.88 -9.41
CA THR A 101 6.17 -6.70 -9.42
C THR A 101 6.92 -7.98 -9.04
N GLY A 102 8.25 -7.92 -9.05
CA GLY A 102 9.16 -9.05 -8.78
C GLY A 102 9.82 -9.60 -10.05
N GLU A 103 10.91 -10.35 -9.88
CA GLU A 103 11.62 -10.94 -11.02
C GLU A 103 10.86 -12.09 -11.69
N GLY A 104 9.86 -12.65 -10.99
CA GLY A 104 9.05 -13.76 -11.48
C GLY A 104 7.96 -13.36 -12.47
N VAL A 105 7.76 -12.07 -12.76
CA VAL A 105 6.79 -11.58 -13.76
C VAL A 105 7.50 -10.90 -14.91
N ALA A 106 7.02 -11.11 -16.14
CA ALA A 106 7.69 -10.62 -17.33
C ALA A 106 7.68 -9.08 -17.44
N GLN A 107 6.59 -8.42 -17.05
CA GLN A 107 6.44 -6.97 -17.14
C GLN A 107 5.89 -6.36 -15.84
N PRO A 108 6.76 -6.05 -14.85
CA PRO A 108 6.37 -5.34 -13.64
C PRO A 108 5.69 -4.00 -13.95
N GLN A 109 4.49 -3.77 -13.40
CA GLN A 109 3.70 -2.57 -13.67
C GLN A 109 2.56 -2.36 -12.67
N ASN A 110 1.94 -1.17 -12.71
CA ASN A 110 0.70 -0.89 -12.02
C ASN A 110 -0.48 -1.14 -12.96
N LEU A 111 -1.44 -1.96 -12.53
CA LEU A 111 -2.63 -2.31 -13.33
C LEU A 111 -3.91 -1.80 -12.67
N TYR A 112 -4.82 -1.26 -13.46
CA TYR A 112 -6.22 -1.11 -13.04
C TYR A 112 -6.91 -2.47 -13.14
N SER A 113 -7.23 -3.05 -12.00
CA SER A 113 -7.90 -4.35 -11.91
C SER A 113 -9.31 -4.21 -11.37
N LEU A 114 -10.27 -4.88 -12.02
CA LEU A 114 -11.61 -5.08 -11.47
C LEU A 114 -11.52 -5.96 -10.22
N ILE A 115 -12.35 -5.65 -9.23
CA ILE A 115 -12.53 -6.53 -8.08
C ILE A 115 -13.13 -7.85 -8.57
N GLY A 116 -12.47 -8.96 -8.23
CA GLY A 116 -12.84 -10.30 -8.69
C GLY A 116 -11.91 -10.88 -9.77
N THR A 117 -11.12 -10.08 -10.48
CA THR A 117 -10.13 -10.58 -11.44
C THR A 117 -9.14 -11.50 -10.73
N SER A 118 -8.82 -12.68 -11.29
CA SER A 118 -7.84 -13.58 -10.68
C SER A 118 -6.42 -13.00 -10.70
N ALA A 119 -5.61 -13.36 -9.72
CA ALA A 119 -4.20 -12.98 -9.70
C ALA A 119 -3.46 -13.47 -10.96
N GLY A 120 -3.75 -14.70 -11.41
CA GLY A 120 -3.20 -15.29 -12.64
C GLY A 120 -3.61 -14.53 -13.90
N GLY A 121 -4.84 -13.97 -13.92
CA GLY A 121 -5.29 -13.09 -15.01
C GLY A 121 -4.45 -11.81 -15.09
N LEU A 122 -4.11 -11.21 -13.95
CA LEU A 122 -3.21 -10.05 -13.92
C LEU A 122 -1.78 -10.42 -14.33
N VAL A 123 -1.26 -11.57 -13.89
CA VAL A 123 0.07 -12.04 -14.30
C VAL A 123 0.11 -12.28 -15.81
N SER A 124 -0.91 -12.94 -16.35
CA SER A 124 -1.04 -13.18 -17.80
C SER A 124 -1.08 -11.87 -18.58
N GLN A 125 -1.82 -10.86 -18.10
CA GLN A 125 -1.87 -9.54 -18.70
C GLN A 125 -0.51 -8.82 -18.67
N ALA A 126 0.32 -9.09 -17.66
CA ALA A 126 1.67 -8.58 -17.53
C ALA A 126 2.73 -9.44 -18.23
N GLY A 127 2.34 -10.24 -19.24
CA GLY A 127 3.24 -11.06 -20.04
C GLY A 127 3.57 -12.44 -19.44
N GLY A 128 2.89 -12.82 -18.36
CA GLY A 128 3.05 -14.14 -17.74
C GLY A 128 4.19 -14.24 -16.73
N TYR A 129 4.36 -15.46 -16.23
CA TYR A 129 5.46 -15.82 -15.32
C TYR A 129 6.77 -15.98 -16.09
N THR A 130 7.89 -15.62 -15.45
CA THR A 130 9.24 -15.92 -15.95
C THR A 130 9.76 -17.23 -15.35
N ASP A 131 10.88 -17.73 -15.87
CA ASP A 131 11.57 -18.92 -15.31
C ASP A 131 12.07 -18.70 -13.88
N LYS A 132 12.10 -17.45 -13.41
CA LYS A 132 12.46 -17.09 -12.03
C LYS A 132 11.28 -17.11 -11.08
N ALA A 133 10.04 -17.33 -11.55
CA ALA A 133 8.86 -17.34 -10.70
C ALA A 133 8.95 -18.48 -9.69
N HIS A 134 9.13 -18.11 -8.42
CA HIS A 134 9.21 -19.07 -7.32
C HIS A 134 7.96 -19.04 -6.46
N GLN A 135 7.47 -17.83 -6.13
CA GLN A 135 6.40 -17.67 -5.17
C GLN A 135 5.54 -16.47 -5.53
N LEU A 136 4.21 -16.65 -5.50
CA LEU A 136 3.26 -15.56 -5.61
C LEU A 136 2.87 -15.08 -4.21
N ILE A 137 3.07 -13.79 -3.95
CA ILE A 137 2.80 -13.17 -2.65
C ILE A 137 1.74 -12.09 -2.83
N CYS A 138 0.67 -12.17 -2.03
CA CYS A 138 -0.31 -11.09 -1.91
C CYS A 138 0.19 -10.06 -0.90
N GLY A 139 0.54 -8.87 -1.38
CA GLY A 139 1.17 -7.80 -0.60
C GLY A 139 2.63 -7.57 -0.99
N GLY A 140 3.37 -6.91 -0.10
CA GLY A 140 4.82 -6.71 -0.25
C GLY A 140 5.63 -7.81 0.45
N PRO A 141 6.97 -7.81 0.32
CA PRO A 141 7.83 -8.88 0.87
C PRO A 141 7.79 -8.97 2.40
N MET A 142 7.48 -7.87 3.10
CA MET A 142 7.52 -7.81 4.57
C MET A 142 6.20 -8.18 5.26
N MET A 143 5.06 -7.77 4.70
CA MET A 143 3.72 -7.96 5.30
C MET A 143 2.78 -8.83 4.46
N GLY A 144 3.23 -9.24 3.28
CA GLY A 144 2.44 -10.09 2.39
C GLY A 144 2.43 -11.55 2.86
N PHE A 145 1.59 -12.34 2.21
CA PHE A 145 1.49 -13.77 2.45
C PHE A 145 1.53 -14.54 1.14
N SER A 146 2.10 -15.74 1.18
CA SER A 146 2.17 -16.63 0.02
C SER A 146 0.78 -17.08 -0.39
N LEU A 147 0.52 -17.00 -1.69
CA LEU A 147 -0.60 -17.67 -2.33
C LEU A 147 -0.16 -19.06 -2.79
N ARG A 148 -1.06 -20.04 -2.68
CA ARG A 148 -0.85 -21.41 -3.17
C ARG A 148 -1.28 -21.59 -4.62
N THR A 149 -2.18 -20.72 -5.08
CA THR A 149 -2.75 -20.69 -6.43
C THR A 149 -2.94 -19.23 -6.82
N ASP A 150 -2.87 -18.96 -8.12
CA ASP A 150 -3.13 -17.66 -8.72
C ASP A 150 -4.60 -17.47 -9.12
N GLU A 151 -5.46 -18.47 -8.88
CA GLU A 151 -6.92 -18.40 -9.06
C GLU A 151 -7.63 -17.52 -8.01
N ILE A 152 -6.89 -17.00 -7.03
CA ILE A 152 -7.44 -16.13 -5.98
C ILE A 152 -7.88 -14.78 -6.59
N PRO A 153 -9.09 -14.28 -6.27
CA PRO A 153 -9.56 -13.02 -6.79
C PRO A 153 -8.86 -11.83 -6.13
N VAL A 154 -8.63 -10.79 -6.92
CA VAL A 154 -8.26 -9.46 -6.44
C VAL A 154 -9.42 -8.89 -5.64
N THR A 155 -9.17 -8.57 -4.37
CA THR A 155 -10.16 -7.96 -3.48
C THR A 155 -9.82 -6.50 -3.16
N LYS A 156 -10.70 -5.83 -2.40
CA LYS A 156 -10.44 -4.48 -1.87
C LYS A 156 -9.20 -4.38 -0.97
N GLY A 157 -8.61 -5.52 -0.55
CA GLY A 157 -7.39 -5.57 0.24
C GLY A 157 -6.11 -5.73 -0.60
N VAL A 158 -6.22 -6.27 -1.82
CA VAL A 158 -5.05 -6.60 -2.67
C VAL A 158 -4.54 -5.34 -3.36
N ASN A 159 -3.50 -4.71 -2.82
CA ASN A 159 -2.84 -3.54 -3.42
C ASN A 159 -1.58 -3.91 -4.22
N CYS A 160 -0.98 -5.06 -3.92
CA CYS A 160 0.27 -5.51 -4.48
C CYS A 160 0.23 -7.03 -4.68
N LEU A 161 0.76 -7.49 -5.80
CA LEU A 161 1.11 -8.88 -6.07
C LEU A 161 2.60 -8.92 -6.39
N LEU A 162 3.35 -9.67 -5.60
CA LEU A 162 4.78 -9.86 -5.78
C LEU A 162 5.01 -11.28 -6.29
N VAL A 163 5.57 -11.42 -7.49
CA VAL A 163 6.06 -12.70 -8.00
C VAL A 163 7.55 -12.79 -7.69
N ALA A 164 7.84 -13.31 -6.51
CA ALA A 164 9.17 -13.40 -5.96
C ALA A 164 9.98 -14.51 -6.66
N SER A 165 11.27 -14.26 -6.81
CA SER A 165 12.26 -15.27 -7.15
C SER A 165 12.77 -16.02 -5.91
N THR A 166 13.53 -17.09 -6.13
CA THR A 166 14.25 -17.79 -5.05
C THR A 166 15.26 -16.89 -4.33
N ALA A 167 15.78 -15.85 -4.99
CA ALA A 167 16.68 -14.89 -4.37
C ALA A 167 15.94 -13.90 -3.46
N ASP A 168 14.70 -13.55 -3.81
CA ASP A 168 13.83 -12.68 -3.01
C ASP A 168 13.29 -13.40 -1.77
N CYS A 169 13.01 -14.70 -1.90
CA CYS A 169 12.52 -15.57 -0.84
C CYS A 169 13.41 -16.82 -0.74
N PRO A 170 14.62 -16.69 -0.16
CA PRO A 170 15.46 -17.86 0.06
C PRO A 170 14.77 -18.82 1.03
N PRO A 171 14.95 -20.14 0.85
CA PRO A 171 14.41 -21.11 1.79
C PRO A 171 14.92 -20.80 3.20
N PRO A 172 14.05 -20.87 4.22
CA PRO A 172 14.48 -20.64 5.59
C PRO A 172 15.58 -21.63 5.98
N GLU A 173 16.53 -21.18 6.79
CA GLU A 173 17.54 -22.07 7.35
C GLU A 173 16.86 -23.22 8.12
N PRO A 174 17.52 -24.40 8.19
CA PRO A 174 16.99 -25.53 8.94
C PRO A 174 16.55 -25.11 10.34
N ALA A 175 15.33 -25.48 10.72
CA ALA A 175 14.79 -25.13 12.02
C ALA A 175 15.73 -25.65 13.12
N THR A 176 16.20 -24.74 13.96
CA THR A 176 16.98 -25.08 15.16
C THR A 176 16.04 -25.37 16.33
N ALA A 177 16.55 -26.01 17.38
CA ALA A 177 15.78 -26.28 18.58
C ALA A 177 15.18 -24.97 19.14
N CYS A 178 13.85 -24.94 19.29
CA CYS A 178 13.13 -23.76 19.74
C CYS A 178 13.50 -23.42 21.20
N ILE A 179 14.21 -22.30 21.43
CA ILE A 179 14.54 -21.84 22.78
C ILE A 179 13.34 -21.21 23.53
N ARG A 180 12.15 -21.19 22.93
CA ARG A 180 10.97 -20.46 23.45
C ARG A 180 9.97 -21.36 24.18
N CYS A 181 9.89 -22.65 23.86
CA CYS A 181 8.90 -23.55 24.46
C CYS A 181 9.47 -24.61 25.40
N GLY A 182 10.78 -24.89 25.38
CA GLY A 182 11.40 -25.92 26.22
C GLY A 182 11.09 -27.33 25.72
#